data_AF-A0A1V5Y2X6-F1
#
_entry.id   AF-A0A1V5Y2X6-F1
#
_cell.length_a   1.000
_cell.length_b   1.000
_cell.length_c   1.000
_cell.angle_alpha   90.00
_cell.angle_beta   90.00
_cell.angle_gamma   90.00
#
_symmetry.space_group_name_H-M   'P 1'
#
loop_
_entity.id
_entity.type
_entity.pdbx_description
1 polymer ?
#
loop_
_entity_poly.entity_id
_entity_poly.type
_entity_poly.pdbx_seq_one_letter_code
_entity_poly.pdbx_strand_id
1 'polypeptide(L)'
;MQIIIIILLMLAAISGCQTEKKKTAPMAESETISKYTIDKINPRGGNFPGGRDADEMILYTPKYGGATGTNEWGIEAVIQAGVARTVGGNNSAIPSDGFVLSGHGRAADWLGRHIYPGVLVSVNKRQIAATDNADAQIYFSNEIIKQGDEIFRQYPSDINPAAYKNKASDFIASKNSVAALNNAYEYLYRVQPSRAKEIRACWYRLHEKSPEELHDTIKKIADVGFNCICPETIYWGGAIYPNAHPFLPQHQTFLGWDPLMELCKLGKQYKIQIIPWVEVYFIGFQDSFLVAEKKQWLAHARHGSPASRLEEGYYYFCPSRLEVRDFWLEIYERLLKTYPIDGLQLDYIRYPRSLPAEEGYCYCNVCRKNFQERFGSDPKTLNPLGDKEQWLKWDEYRREQITIFVEQVRQLQKKIRPEIKLSADVFPVLSESKEHKFQDWELWLNKGWLDQVYFMAYTTDNNMLRKQGAALLPQIPEHVQTIVGLGPYLGFRPEMLLEQIRITRELGATGVCLFSLEYLSPEDFKALKMGTFRLIPEQP
;
A
#
# COMPACT_ATOMS: atom_id res chain seq x y z
N MET A 1 7.75 -11.49 -12.82
CA MET A 1 7.71 -12.31 -11.59
C MET A 1 7.85 -11.47 -10.30
N GLN A 2 7.45 -10.19 -10.28
CA GLN A 2 7.42 -9.35 -9.05
C GLN A 2 6.11 -9.49 -8.27
N ILE A 3 5.09 -10.09 -8.88
CA ILE A 3 3.73 -10.04 -8.38
C ILE A 3 3.06 -11.26 -9.00
N ILE A 4 2.97 -12.36 -8.27
CA ILE A 4 1.77 -13.22 -8.32
C ILE A 4 0.94 -12.94 -7.05
N ILE A 5 1.53 -12.22 -6.07
CA ILE A 5 0.98 -12.01 -4.72
C ILE A 5 0.20 -10.70 -4.57
N ILE A 6 0.59 -9.62 -5.25
CA ILE A 6 -0.34 -8.47 -5.42
C ILE A 6 -1.53 -8.89 -6.31
N ILE A 7 -1.34 -9.85 -7.24
CA ILE A 7 -2.42 -10.42 -8.06
C ILE A 7 -3.38 -11.28 -7.25
N LEU A 8 -2.91 -12.16 -6.35
CA LEU A 8 -3.80 -12.97 -5.50
C LEU A 8 -4.60 -12.14 -4.48
N LEU A 9 -4.00 -11.09 -3.90
CA LEU A 9 -4.69 -10.23 -2.91
C LEU A 9 -5.58 -9.15 -3.55
N MET A 10 -5.29 -8.69 -4.78
CA MET A 10 -6.24 -7.86 -5.53
C MET A 10 -7.34 -8.71 -6.21
N LEU A 11 -7.07 -9.95 -6.63
CA LEU A 11 -8.11 -10.88 -7.11
C LEU A 11 -9.11 -11.27 -6.01
N ALA A 12 -8.67 -11.31 -4.74
CA ALA A 12 -9.57 -11.45 -3.59
C ALA A 12 -10.45 -10.22 -3.34
N ALA A 13 -10.10 -9.05 -3.90
CA ALA A 13 -10.99 -7.89 -3.95
C ALA A 13 -11.89 -7.86 -5.22
N ILE A 14 -11.58 -8.68 -6.24
CA ILE A 14 -12.25 -8.68 -7.56
C ILE A 14 -13.27 -9.82 -7.70
N SER A 15 -13.16 -10.89 -6.93
CA SER A 15 -14.21 -11.91 -6.80
C SER A 15 -14.85 -11.78 -5.42
N GLY A 16 -16.17 -11.87 -5.30
CA GLY A 16 -16.89 -11.92 -4.01
C GLY A 16 -16.55 -13.16 -3.15
N CYS A 17 -15.34 -13.70 -3.25
CA CYS A 17 -14.77 -14.72 -2.40
C CYS A 17 -14.22 -14.06 -1.13
N GLN A 18 -14.95 -14.24 -0.04
CA GLN A 18 -14.52 -14.16 1.36
C GLN A 18 -13.18 -13.45 1.59
N THR A 19 -13.26 -12.21 2.07
CA THR A 19 -12.16 -11.49 2.73
C THR A 19 -11.38 -12.47 3.61
N GLU A 20 -10.19 -12.85 3.16
CA GLU A 20 -9.25 -13.60 3.98
C GLU A 20 -8.99 -12.76 5.24
N LYS A 21 -9.49 -13.22 6.39
CA LYS A 21 -9.53 -12.42 7.62
C LYS A 21 -8.11 -11.91 7.94
N LYS A 22 -8.00 -10.59 8.07
CA LYS A 22 -6.79 -9.89 8.49
C LYS A 22 -6.33 -10.38 9.87
N LYS A 23 -5.04 -10.24 10.16
CA LYS A 23 -4.43 -10.62 11.44
C LYS A 23 -5.07 -9.82 12.57
N THR A 24 -5.84 -10.48 13.43
CA THR A 24 -6.40 -9.90 14.65
C THR A 24 -5.44 -10.11 15.82
N ALA A 25 -5.61 -9.35 16.90
CA ALA A 25 -4.94 -9.65 18.16
C ALA A 25 -5.30 -11.10 18.61
N PRO A 26 -4.35 -11.84 19.21
CA PRO A 26 -4.65 -13.17 19.74
C PRO A 26 -5.55 -13.00 20.98
N MET A 27 -6.78 -13.53 20.92
CA MET A 27 -7.76 -13.37 22.00
C MET A 27 -8.48 -14.69 22.34
N ALA A 28 -7.88 -15.83 22.01
CA ALA A 28 -8.48 -17.13 22.31
C ALA A 28 -8.37 -17.45 23.81
N GLU A 29 -9.50 -17.80 24.43
CA GLU A 29 -9.54 -18.25 25.84
C GLU A 29 -8.98 -19.67 26.02
N SER A 30 -9.00 -20.48 24.96
CA SER A 30 -8.48 -21.85 24.96
C SER A 30 -7.20 -21.97 24.15
N GLU A 31 -6.36 -22.95 24.51
CA GLU A 31 -5.20 -23.31 23.69
C GLU A 31 -5.63 -23.64 22.25
N THR A 32 -4.90 -23.09 21.28
CA THR A 32 -5.09 -23.40 19.87
C THR A 32 -3.79 -23.90 19.26
N ILE A 33 -3.89 -24.95 18.44
CA ILE A 33 -2.76 -25.52 17.72
C ILE A 33 -3.01 -25.34 16.22
N SER A 34 -2.21 -24.49 15.60
CA SER A 34 -2.23 -24.26 14.16
C SER A 34 -1.08 -25.03 13.49
N LYS A 35 -1.35 -25.66 12.35
CA LYS A 35 -0.34 -26.45 11.63
C LYS A 35 -0.09 -25.90 10.22
N TYR A 36 1.14 -26.04 9.74
CA TYR A 36 1.52 -25.74 8.36
C TYR A 36 2.63 -26.67 7.89
N THR A 37 2.69 -26.92 6.58
CA THR A 37 3.72 -27.78 5.98
C THR A 37 4.87 -26.94 5.44
N ILE A 38 6.09 -27.32 5.77
CA ILE A 38 7.32 -26.70 5.26
C ILE A 38 7.59 -27.23 3.85
N ASP A 39 7.74 -26.31 2.89
CA ASP A 39 8.06 -26.63 1.51
C ASP A 39 9.54 -27.03 1.37
N LYS A 40 10.44 -26.22 1.94
CA LYS A 40 11.89 -26.43 1.86
C LYS A 40 12.58 -26.21 3.21
N ILE A 41 13.64 -26.99 3.45
CA ILE A 41 14.52 -26.86 4.61
C ILE A 41 15.92 -26.52 4.09
N ASN A 42 16.49 -25.40 4.53
CA ASN A 42 17.81 -24.90 4.14
C ASN A 42 18.07 -24.90 2.61
N PRO A 43 17.22 -24.24 1.80
CA PRO A 43 17.31 -24.31 0.34
C PRO A 43 18.59 -23.66 -0.21
N ARG A 44 19.44 -24.41 -0.91
CA ARG A 44 20.69 -23.90 -1.51
C ARG A 44 20.50 -23.08 -2.80
N GLY A 45 19.26 -22.95 -3.29
CA GLY A 45 18.90 -22.20 -4.49
C GLY A 45 17.38 -22.00 -4.60
N GLY A 46 16.96 -21.10 -5.48
CA GLY A 46 15.57 -20.74 -5.75
C GLY A 46 15.52 -19.57 -6.73
N ASN A 47 14.33 -19.13 -7.13
CA ASN A 47 14.21 -18.01 -8.07
C ASN A 47 14.41 -16.65 -7.39
N PHE A 48 14.39 -16.61 -6.06
CA PHE A 48 14.55 -15.42 -5.24
C PHE A 48 15.60 -15.60 -4.14
N PRO A 49 16.17 -14.50 -3.61
CA PRO A 49 17.14 -14.53 -2.50
C PRO A 49 16.66 -15.36 -1.30
N GLY A 50 17.59 -16.05 -0.66
CA GLY A 50 17.32 -17.01 0.41
C GLY A 50 16.72 -18.35 -0.06
N GLY A 51 16.25 -18.43 -1.31
CA GLY A 51 15.61 -19.63 -1.84
C GLY A 51 14.13 -19.76 -1.47
N ARG A 52 13.45 -18.65 -1.15
CA ARG A 52 12.01 -18.58 -0.86
C ARG A 52 11.23 -18.10 -2.09
N ASP A 53 10.45 -18.97 -2.72
CA ASP A 53 9.61 -18.67 -3.87
C ASP A 53 8.19 -18.19 -3.46
N ALA A 54 7.32 -17.96 -4.44
CA ALA A 54 5.92 -17.57 -4.22
C ALA A 54 5.17 -18.62 -3.36
N ASP A 55 4.40 -18.16 -2.37
CA ASP A 55 3.56 -18.98 -1.47
C ASP A 55 4.29 -20.00 -0.56
N GLU A 56 5.62 -20.01 -0.53
CA GLU A 56 6.36 -21.03 0.21
C GLU A 56 6.64 -20.69 1.67
N MET A 57 6.64 -21.73 2.51
CA MET A 57 7.16 -21.77 3.87
C MET A 57 8.53 -22.46 3.90
N ILE A 58 9.55 -21.72 4.35
CA ILE A 58 10.92 -22.18 4.46
C ILE A 58 11.33 -22.30 5.92
N LEU A 59 12.03 -23.38 6.25
CA LEU A 59 12.73 -23.54 7.52
C LEU A 59 14.23 -23.34 7.33
N TYR A 60 14.79 -22.34 7.98
CA TYR A 60 16.24 -22.13 8.08
C TYR A 60 16.75 -22.55 9.45
N THR A 61 17.76 -23.42 9.47
CA THR A 61 18.45 -23.87 10.68
C THR A 61 19.91 -23.42 10.66
N PRO A 62 20.68 -23.54 11.77
CA PRO A 62 22.09 -23.13 11.81
C PRO A 62 22.98 -23.78 10.72
N LYS A 63 22.54 -24.88 10.12
CA LYS A 63 23.22 -25.54 8.99
C LYS A 63 23.16 -24.74 7.68
N TYR A 64 22.24 -23.76 7.59
CA TYR A 64 22.10 -22.90 6.42
C TYR A 64 23.22 -21.86 6.34
N GLY A 65 23.40 -21.11 7.43
CA GLY A 65 24.30 -19.97 7.54
C GLY A 65 23.92 -19.09 8.75
N GLY A 66 24.49 -17.88 8.82
CA GLY A 66 24.21 -16.93 9.90
C GLY A 66 22.93 -16.11 9.75
N ALA A 67 22.37 -16.03 8.54
CA ALA A 67 21.11 -15.32 8.25
C ALA A 67 20.37 -16.02 7.10
N THR A 68 19.08 -15.73 6.94
CA THR A 68 18.22 -16.37 5.92
C THR A 68 18.52 -15.90 4.49
N GLY A 69 19.10 -14.72 4.31
CA GLY A 69 19.44 -14.16 2.99
C GLY A 69 18.22 -13.81 2.13
N THR A 70 17.03 -13.77 2.71
CA THR A 70 15.79 -13.44 2.01
C THR A 70 15.71 -11.96 1.65
N ASN A 71 14.96 -11.64 0.60
CA ASN A 71 14.63 -10.26 0.25
C ASN A 71 13.48 -9.74 1.13
N GLU A 72 13.07 -8.49 0.92
CA GLU A 72 12.03 -7.80 1.66
C GLU A 72 10.61 -8.37 1.51
N TRP A 73 10.42 -9.38 0.67
CA TRP A 73 9.10 -9.92 0.34
C TRP A 73 8.76 -11.13 1.19
N GLY A 74 7.88 -10.92 2.17
CA GLY A 74 7.38 -11.96 3.08
C GLY A 74 7.48 -11.55 4.53
N ILE A 75 7.48 -12.55 5.41
CA ILE A 75 7.64 -12.37 6.86
C ILE A 75 8.42 -13.54 7.43
N GLU A 76 9.19 -13.26 8.49
CA GLU A 76 9.94 -14.28 9.22
C GLU A 76 9.56 -14.33 10.70
N ALA A 77 9.69 -15.52 11.29
CA ALA A 77 9.58 -15.75 12.73
C ALA A 77 10.86 -16.43 13.22
N VAL A 78 11.56 -15.79 14.16
CA VAL A 78 12.76 -16.33 14.80
C VAL A 78 12.33 -17.14 16.02
N ILE A 79 12.62 -18.43 16.01
CA ILE A 79 12.26 -19.37 17.07
C ILE A 79 13.52 -19.74 17.86
N GLN A 80 13.51 -19.53 19.17
CA GLN A 80 14.58 -19.94 20.08
C GLN A 80 14.01 -20.72 21.25
N ALA A 81 14.63 -21.87 21.56
CA ALA A 81 14.15 -22.81 22.57
C ALA A 81 12.65 -23.18 22.41
N GLY A 82 12.19 -23.30 21.15
CA GLY A 82 10.79 -23.64 20.84
C GLY A 82 9.79 -22.49 21.03
N VAL A 83 10.23 -21.25 21.25
CA VAL A 83 9.37 -20.08 21.42
C VAL A 83 9.66 -19.05 20.33
N ALA A 84 8.63 -18.50 19.71
CA ALA A 84 8.76 -17.36 18.80
C ALA A 84 9.24 -16.13 19.58
N ARG A 85 10.39 -15.57 19.20
CA ARG A 85 11.00 -14.39 19.86
C ARG A 85 10.70 -13.11 19.10
N THR A 86 10.83 -13.16 17.79
CA THR A 86 10.49 -12.05 16.90
C THR A 86 9.65 -12.58 15.75
N VAL A 87 8.73 -11.75 15.27
CA VAL A 87 7.89 -12.02 14.09
C VAL A 87 7.78 -10.72 13.31
N GLY A 88 8.13 -10.74 12.03
CA GLY A 88 8.25 -9.54 11.22
C GLY A 88 9.58 -9.48 10.46
N GLY A 89 9.68 -8.55 9.51
CA GLY A 89 10.89 -8.34 8.73
C GLY A 89 11.29 -9.55 7.88
N ASN A 90 12.50 -9.45 7.32
CA ASN A 90 13.13 -10.47 6.49
C ASN A 90 14.65 -10.47 6.70
N ASN A 91 15.35 -11.43 6.12
CA ASN A 91 16.79 -11.64 6.30
C ASN A 91 17.23 -11.77 7.78
N SER A 92 16.46 -12.50 8.58
CA SER A 92 16.69 -12.64 10.01
C SER A 92 17.99 -13.39 10.30
N ALA A 93 18.66 -12.99 11.39
CA ALA A 93 19.75 -13.77 11.94
C ALA A 93 19.23 -15.15 12.40
N ILE A 94 19.93 -16.21 12.05
CA ILE A 94 19.57 -17.58 12.43
C ILE A 94 20.23 -17.89 13.78
N PRO A 95 19.46 -18.10 14.86
CA PRO A 95 20.02 -18.35 16.18
C PRO A 95 20.69 -19.72 16.26
N SER A 96 21.81 -19.83 16.98
CA SER A 96 22.57 -21.08 17.12
C SER A 96 21.80 -22.21 17.83
N ASP A 97 20.83 -21.85 18.66
CA ASP A 97 19.99 -22.72 19.47
C ASP A 97 18.53 -22.79 18.99
N GLY A 98 18.28 -22.42 17.73
CA GLY A 98 16.94 -22.30 17.20
C GLY A 98 16.85 -22.41 15.68
N PHE A 99 15.83 -21.78 15.11
CA PHE A 99 15.58 -21.76 13.67
C PHE A 99 14.75 -20.54 13.28
N VAL A 100 14.68 -20.26 11.97
CA VAL A 100 13.80 -19.23 11.40
C VAL A 100 12.77 -19.90 10.49
N LEU A 101 11.50 -19.57 10.70
CA LEU A 101 10.43 -19.83 9.73
C LEU A 101 10.26 -18.61 8.85
N SER A 102 10.21 -18.80 7.55
CA SER A 102 10.17 -17.71 6.57
C SER A 102 9.09 -18.00 5.54
N GLY A 103 8.03 -17.21 5.57
CA GLY A 103 6.85 -17.41 4.73
C GLY A 103 6.72 -16.30 3.68
N HIS A 104 6.22 -16.64 2.51
CA HIS A 104 5.85 -15.71 1.45
C HIS A 104 4.44 -16.05 0.93
N GLY A 105 3.69 -15.06 0.41
CA GLY A 105 2.30 -15.25 -0.02
C GLY A 105 1.44 -15.95 1.04
N ARG A 106 0.77 -17.05 0.66
CA ARG A 106 -0.07 -17.85 1.59
C ARG A 106 0.65 -18.30 2.86
N ALA A 107 1.94 -18.64 2.77
CA ALA A 107 2.74 -19.01 3.93
C ALA A 107 3.04 -17.82 4.86
N ALA A 108 3.23 -16.62 4.31
CA ALA A 108 3.38 -15.39 5.10
C ALA A 108 2.09 -15.06 5.86
N ASP A 109 0.94 -15.24 5.19
CA ASP A 109 -0.37 -15.01 5.79
C ASP A 109 -0.61 -15.96 6.95
N TRP A 110 -0.32 -17.26 6.76
CA TRP A 110 -0.40 -18.24 7.83
C TRP A 110 0.55 -17.88 8.99
N LEU A 111 1.82 -17.57 8.70
CA LEU A 111 2.82 -17.24 9.73
C LEU A 111 2.35 -16.06 10.58
N GLY A 112 1.92 -14.96 9.95
CA GLY A 112 1.50 -13.79 10.71
C GLY A 112 0.17 -13.95 11.45
N ARG A 113 -0.75 -14.80 10.97
CA ARG A 113 -2.00 -15.11 11.69
C ARG A 113 -1.75 -15.96 12.94
N HIS A 114 -0.82 -16.89 12.87
CA HIS A 114 -0.69 -17.94 13.89
C HIS A 114 0.56 -17.84 14.77
N ILE A 115 1.53 -17.01 14.42
CA ILE A 115 2.77 -16.86 15.18
C ILE A 115 2.96 -15.39 15.59
N TYR A 116 3.24 -15.19 16.86
CA TYR A 116 3.62 -13.92 17.48
C TYR A 116 4.57 -14.18 18.65
N PRO A 117 5.29 -13.17 19.15
CA PRO A 117 6.23 -13.37 20.24
C PRO A 117 5.56 -14.09 21.43
N GLY A 118 6.13 -15.22 21.87
CA GLY A 118 5.59 -16.07 22.94
C GLY A 118 4.92 -17.36 22.45
N VAL A 119 4.45 -17.42 21.20
CA VAL A 119 3.85 -18.65 20.64
C VAL A 119 4.87 -19.79 20.68
N LEU A 120 4.45 -20.95 21.16
CA LEU A 120 5.28 -22.15 21.17
C LEU A 120 5.28 -22.76 19.77
N VAL A 121 6.46 -23.01 19.22
CA VAL A 121 6.63 -23.54 17.87
C VAL A 121 7.47 -24.80 17.92
N SER A 122 6.88 -25.90 17.47
CA SER A 122 7.59 -27.16 17.26
C SER A 122 7.58 -27.53 15.78
N VAL A 123 8.64 -28.22 15.36
CA VAL A 123 8.74 -28.77 14.00
C VAL A 123 9.02 -30.26 14.10
N ASN A 124 8.14 -31.07 13.52
CA ASN A 124 8.35 -32.51 13.35
C ASN A 124 8.42 -32.83 11.85
N LYS A 125 9.60 -33.28 11.39
CA LYS A 125 9.92 -33.47 9.97
C LYS A 125 9.69 -32.19 9.17
N ARG A 126 8.55 -32.06 8.50
CA ARG A 126 8.14 -30.89 7.72
C ARG A 126 6.84 -30.26 8.22
N GLN A 127 6.35 -30.66 9.39
CA GLN A 127 5.13 -30.11 9.96
C GLN A 127 5.48 -29.15 11.07
N ILE A 128 5.00 -27.91 10.94
CA ILE A 128 5.02 -26.89 11.99
C ILE A 128 3.77 -27.10 12.84
N ALA A 129 3.92 -27.00 14.15
CA ALA A 129 2.81 -26.81 15.08
C ALA A 129 3.09 -25.56 15.91
N ALA A 130 2.25 -24.53 15.72
CA ALA A 130 2.23 -23.30 16.49
C ALA A 130 1.13 -23.38 17.54
N THR A 131 1.49 -23.30 18.82
CA THR A 131 0.59 -23.43 19.96
C THR A 131 0.47 -22.08 20.65
N ASP A 132 -0.72 -21.48 20.55
CA ASP A 132 -1.12 -20.27 21.24
C ASP A 132 -1.87 -20.67 22.51
N ASN A 133 -1.32 -20.32 23.67
CA ASN A 133 -1.88 -20.62 24.98
C ASN A 133 -1.73 -19.44 25.95
N ALA A 134 -2.19 -19.61 27.19
CA ALA A 134 -2.14 -18.56 28.20
C ALA A 134 -0.73 -18.01 28.45
N ASP A 135 0.30 -18.86 28.43
CA ASP A 135 1.69 -18.44 28.66
C ASP A 135 2.22 -17.61 27.48
N ALA A 136 1.89 -17.98 26.24
CA ALA A 136 2.23 -17.20 25.06
C ALA A 136 1.61 -15.79 25.11
N GLN A 137 0.34 -15.70 25.48
CA GLN A 137 -0.39 -14.43 25.62
C GLN A 137 0.17 -13.58 26.78
N ILE A 138 0.53 -14.18 27.91
CA ILE A 138 1.17 -13.48 29.04
C ILE A 138 2.56 -12.97 28.63
N TYR A 139 3.35 -13.79 27.94
CA TYR A 139 4.64 -13.37 27.40
C TYR A 139 4.47 -12.17 26.48
N PHE A 140 3.54 -12.26 25.53
CA PHE A 140 3.30 -11.18 24.59
C PHE A 140 2.77 -9.91 25.25
N SER A 141 1.94 -10.04 26.29
CA SER A 141 1.48 -8.91 27.09
C SER A 141 2.65 -8.14 27.70
N ASN A 142 3.67 -8.84 28.21
CA ASN A 142 4.88 -8.20 28.73
C ASN A 142 5.69 -7.50 27.64
N GLU A 143 5.83 -8.11 26.45
CA GLU A 143 6.52 -7.47 25.31
C GLU A 143 5.78 -6.19 24.85
N ILE A 144 4.45 -6.22 24.81
CA ILE A 144 3.64 -5.04 24.48
C ILE A 144 3.78 -3.94 25.54
N ILE A 145 3.78 -4.29 26.83
CA ILE A 145 4.02 -3.32 27.91
C ILE A 145 5.42 -2.70 27.77
N LYS A 146 6.44 -3.52 27.50
CA LYS A 146 7.81 -3.04 27.29
C LYS A 146 7.90 -2.08 26.10
N GLN A 147 7.30 -2.44 24.97
CA GLN A 147 7.22 -1.56 23.80
C GLN A 147 6.50 -0.24 24.15
N GLY A 148 5.40 -0.31 24.91
CA GLY A 148 4.68 0.87 25.36
C GLY A 148 5.51 1.78 26.27
N ASP A 149 6.31 1.20 27.18
CA ASP A 149 7.22 1.93 28.06
C ASP A 149 8.32 2.65 27.28
N GLU A 150 8.90 2.01 26.26
CA GLU A 150 9.90 2.60 25.38
C GLU A 150 9.31 3.81 24.62
N ILE A 151 8.10 3.66 24.07
CA ILE A 151 7.39 4.73 23.36
C ILE A 151 7.06 5.88 24.31
N PHE A 152 6.49 5.60 25.48
CA PHE A 152 6.10 6.64 26.44
C PHE A 152 7.31 7.42 26.97
N ARG A 153 8.46 6.76 27.13
CA ARG A 153 9.72 7.42 27.51
C ARG A 153 10.22 8.39 26.43
N GLN A 154 10.08 8.01 25.16
CA GLN A 154 10.55 8.81 24.03
C GLN A 154 9.56 9.92 23.64
N TYR A 155 8.26 9.63 23.74
CA TYR A 155 7.16 10.49 23.34
C TYR A 155 6.08 10.48 24.44
N PRO A 156 6.23 11.29 25.49
CA PRO A 156 5.22 11.35 26.55
C PRO A 156 3.85 11.70 25.97
N SER A 157 2.86 10.84 26.19
CA SER A 157 1.48 11.05 25.74
C SER A 157 0.79 12.05 26.68
N ASP A 158 -0.08 12.91 26.12
CA ASP A 158 -0.90 13.85 26.90
C ASP A 158 -1.93 13.17 27.81
N ILE A 159 -2.12 11.86 27.64
CA ILE A 159 -2.99 11.01 28.46
C ILE A 159 -2.10 10.15 29.33
N ASN A 160 -2.39 10.08 30.64
CA ASN A 160 -1.75 9.11 31.53
C ASN A 160 -2.38 7.72 31.33
N PRO A 161 -1.69 6.75 30.69
CA PRO A 161 -2.25 5.44 30.40
C PRO A 161 -1.87 4.39 31.45
N ALA A 162 -1.23 4.81 32.57
CA ALA A 162 -0.67 3.90 33.59
C ALA A 162 -1.71 2.95 34.20
N ALA A 163 -2.98 3.37 34.27
CA ALA A 163 -4.06 2.50 34.76
C ALA A 163 -4.20 1.20 33.94
N TYR A 164 -4.00 1.26 32.62
CA TYR A 164 -4.07 0.08 31.74
C TYR A 164 -2.84 -0.80 31.89
N LYS A 165 -1.65 -0.21 32.02
CA LYS A 165 -0.43 -0.94 32.34
C LYS A 165 -0.57 -1.70 33.65
N ASN A 166 -1.02 -1.03 34.71
CA ASN A 166 -1.18 -1.65 36.03
C ASN A 166 -2.19 -2.82 35.99
N LYS A 167 -3.34 -2.62 35.34
CA LYS A 167 -4.31 -3.71 35.13
C LYS A 167 -3.72 -4.87 34.35
N ALA A 168 -2.95 -4.61 33.29
CA ALA A 168 -2.28 -5.65 32.53
C ALA A 168 -1.32 -6.45 33.43
N SER A 169 -0.51 -5.78 34.25
CA SER A 169 0.38 -6.41 35.22
C SER A 169 -0.36 -7.23 36.29
N ASP A 170 -1.49 -6.74 36.80
CA ASP A 170 -2.32 -7.47 37.77
C ASP A 170 -2.88 -8.76 37.14
N PHE A 171 -3.37 -8.68 35.90
CA PHE A 171 -3.87 -9.85 35.18
C PHE A 171 -2.78 -10.84 34.77
N ILE A 172 -1.56 -10.36 34.49
CA ILE A 172 -0.37 -11.21 34.31
C ILE A 172 -0.10 -11.98 35.60
N ALA A 173 -0.09 -11.29 36.75
CA ALA A 173 0.14 -11.92 38.06
C ALA A 173 -0.95 -12.94 38.42
N SER A 174 -2.21 -12.66 38.06
CA SER A 174 -3.34 -13.57 38.26
C SER A 174 -3.51 -14.63 37.16
N LYS A 175 -2.59 -14.69 36.19
CA LYS A 175 -2.64 -15.57 35.01
C LYS A 175 -3.93 -15.48 34.17
N ASN A 176 -4.59 -14.33 34.16
CA ASN A 176 -5.70 -14.06 33.24
C ASN A 176 -5.14 -13.50 31.93
N SER A 177 -4.73 -14.40 31.03
CA SER A 177 -3.96 -14.05 29.83
C SER A 177 -4.70 -13.14 28.84
N VAL A 178 -6.01 -13.39 28.63
CA VAL A 178 -6.83 -12.58 27.71
C VAL A 178 -7.01 -11.17 28.25
N ALA A 179 -7.31 -11.02 29.55
CA ALA A 179 -7.45 -9.70 30.16
C ALA A 179 -6.11 -8.95 30.24
N ALA A 180 -5.01 -9.66 30.50
CA ALA A 180 -3.66 -9.11 30.45
C ALA A 180 -3.36 -8.51 29.08
N LEU A 181 -3.55 -9.28 28.01
CA LEU A 181 -3.22 -8.86 26.66
C LEU A 181 -4.10 -7.71 26.18
N ASN A 182 -5.40 -7.75 26.50
CA ASN A 182 -6.31 -6.64 26.21
C ASN A 182 -5.86 -5.33 26.84
N ASN A 183 -5.47 -5.35 28.12
CA ASN A 183 -5.01 -4.15 28.81
C ASN A 183 -3.61 -3.72 28.36
N ALA A 184 -2.75 -4.66 27.95
CA ALA A 184 -1.46 -4.34 27.34
C ALA A 184 -1.66 -3.60 26.01
N TYR A 185 -2.59 -4.04 25.16
CA TYR A 185 -2.94 -3.31 23.93
C TYR A 185 -3.58 -1.94 24.21
N GLU A 186 -4.50 -1.83 25.17
CA GLU A 186 -5.04 -0.53 25.60
C GLU A 186 -3.91 0.43 26.01
N TYR A 187 -2.92 -0.07 26.74
CA TYR A 187 -1.74 0.70 27.11
C TYR A 187 -0.93 1.13 25.87
N LEU A 188 -0.54 0.17 25.01
CA LEU A 188 0.24 0.43 23.79
C LEU A 188 -0.42 1.44 22.86
N TYR A 189 -1.74 1.39 22.71
CA TYR A 189 -2.46 2.32 21.85
C TYR A 189 -2.42 3.73 22.45
N ARG A 190 -2.65 3.86 23.76
CA ARG A 190 -2.79 5.17 24.42
C ARG A 190 -1.48 5.90 24.67
N VAL A 191 -0.36 5.18 24.74
CA VAL A 191 0.97 5.80 24.77
C VAL A 191 1.36 6.40 23.42
N GLN A 192 0.70 6.03 22.32
CA GLN A 192 1.03 6.63 21.03
C GLN A 192 0.70 8.13 21.04
N PRO A 193 1.64 8.99 20.58
CA PRO A 193 1.35 10.39 20.40
C PRO A 193 0.37 10.58 19.24
N SER A 194 -0.49 11.59 19.36
CA SER A 194 -1.32 12.06 18.26
C SER A 194 -0.90 13.48 17.89
N ARG A 195 -0.86 13.80 16.60
CA ARG A 195 -0.41 15.11 16.09
C ARG A 195 -1.60 15.96 15.68
N ALA A 196 -1.68 17.21 16.15
CA ALA A 196 -2.75 18.13 15.78
C ALA A 196 -2.71 18.52 14.28
N LYS A 197 -1.51 18.58 13.69
CA LYS A 197 -1.29 18.91 12.27
C LYS A 197 -0.63 17.73 11.57
N GLU A 198 -1.44 16.88 10.95
CA GLU A 198 -1.00 15.70 10.20
C GLU A 198 -2.10 15.29 9.22
N ILE A 199 -1.73 14.94 7.97
CA ILE A 199 -2.67 14.29 7.05
C ILE A 199 -2.79 12.82 7.45
N ARG A 200 -4.03 12.39 7.73
CA ARG A 200 -4.42 11.04 8.13
C ARG A 200 -5.38 10.52 7.07
N ALA A 201 -4.79 9.99 6.00
CA ALA A 201 -5.50 9.62 4.79
C ALA A 201 -5.77 8.11 4.69
N CYS A 202 -6.75 7.74 3.88
CA CYS A 202 -6.90 6.39 3.35
C CYS A 202 -7.31 6.44 1.87
N TRP A 203 -6.75 5.54 1.06
CA TRP A 203 -7.36 5.19 -0.22
C TRP A 203 -8.60 4.34 0.04
N TYR A 204 -9.62 4.53 -0.77
CA TYR A 204 -10.93 3.95 -0.52
C TYR A 204 -11.64 3.58 -1.82
N ARG A 205 -11.83 2.27 -2.01
CA ARG A 205 -12.75 1.75 -3.03
C ARG A 205 -14.15 1.63 -2.42
N LEU A 206 -15.12 2.31 -3.03
CA LEU A 206 -16.50 2.31 -2.53
C LEU A 206 -17.20 0.97 -2.84
N HIS A 207 -17.98 0.51 -1.88
CA HIS A 207 -18.81 -0.70 -2.01
C HIS A 207 -20.26 -0.49 -1.57
N GLU A 208 -20.55 0.68 -1.00
CA GLU A 208 -21.83 1.12 -0.50
C GLU A 208 -22.83 1.27 -1.63
N LYS A 209 -24.09 0.96 -1.33
CA LYS A 209 -25.19 0.91 -2.31
C LYS A 209 -26.15 2.08 -2.16
N SER A 210 -26.00 2.88 -1.11
CA SER A 210 -26.89 3.98 -0.79
C SER A 210 -26.15 5.14 -0.08
N PRO A 211 -26.70 6.37 -0.13
CA PRO A 211 -26.21 7.49 0.67
C PRO A 211 -26.15 7.19 2.17
N GLU A 212 -27.09 6.42 2.70
CA GLU A 212 -27.16 6.08 4.12
C GLU A 212 -26.01 5.16 4.56
N GLU A 213 -25.73 4.12 3.77
CA GLU A 213 -24.56 3.24 4.00
C GLU A 213 -23.26 4.03 3.94
N LEU A 214 -23.14 4.93 2.95
CA LEU A 214 -21.97 5.80 2.81
C LEU A 214 -21.82 6.75 4.00
N HIS A 215 -22.91 7.35 4.47
CA HIS A 215 -22.90 8.18 5.67
C HIS A 215 -22.34 7.42 6.88
N ASP A 216 -22.79 6.19 7.11
CA ASP A 216 -22.33 5.36 8.23
C ASP A 216 -20.85 5.02 8.13
N THR A 217 -20.36 4.70 6.93
CA THR A 217 -18.93 4.49 6.67
C THR A 217 -18.13 5.76 6.96
N ILE A 218 -18.52 6.91 6.41
CA ILE A 218 -17.77 8.17 6.60
C ILE A 218 -17.82 8.64 8.06
N LYS A 219 -18.95 8.49 8.75
CA LYS A 219 -19.06 8.77 10.18
C LYS A 219 -18.08 7.92 10.98
N LYS A 220 -18.00 6.61 10.71
CA LYS A 220 -17.06 5.70 11.38
C LYS A 220 -15.61 6.12 11.15
N ILE A 221 -15.26 6.51 9.92
CA ILE A 221 -13.92 6.99 9.56
C ILE A 221 -13.57 8.29 10.29
N ALA A 222 -14.51 9.25 10.34
CA ALA A 222 -14.37 10.49 11.09
C ALA A 222 -14.16 10.23 12.60
N ASP A 223 -14.95 9.32 13.18
CA ASP A 223 -14.88 8.93 14.60
C ASP A 223 -13.55 8.25 14.98
N VAL A 224 -12.82 7.70 14.01
CA VAL A 224 -11.46 7.15 14.18
C VAL A 224 -10.39 8.25 14.11
N GLY A 225 -10.69 9.35 13.42
CA GLY A 225 -9.81 10.52 13.30
C GLY A 225 -9.02 10.59 12.00
N PHE A 226 -9.48 9.91 10.95
CA PHE A 226 -9.07 10.24 9.58
C PHE A 226 -9.59 11.63 9.21
N ASN A 227 -8.80 12.37 8.43
CA ASN A 227 -9.14 13.72 7.99
C ASN A 227 -8.99 13.92 6.47
N CYS A 228 -8.67 12.85 5.75
CA CYS A 228 -8.55 12.84 4.30
C CYS A 228 -8.98 11.48 3.77
N ILE A 229 -9.74 11.46 2.67
CA ILE A 229 -10.12 10.25 1.95
C ILE A 229 -9.78 10.46 0.48
N CYS A 230 -9.13 9.45 -0.09
CA CYS A 230 -8.83 9.37 -1.51
C CYS A 230 -9.76 8.34 -2.18
N PRO A 231 -10.98 8.71 -2.59
CA PRO A 231 -11.90 7.76 -3.21
C PRO A 231 -11.41 7.37 -4.61
N GLU A 232 -11.36 6.06 -4.88
CA GLU A 232 -11.11 5.54 -6.23
C GLU A 232 -12.32 5.86 -7.11
N THR A 233 -12.17 6.85 -7.97
CA THR A 233 -13.32 7.42 -8.68
C THR A 233 -13.60 6.74 -10.02
N ILE A 234 -12.62 6.01 -10.56
CA ILE A 234 -12.71 5.28 -11.82
C ILE A 234 -11.98 3.96 -11.64
N TYR A 235 -12.69 2.85 -11.82
CA TYR A 235 -12.12 1.50 -11.77
C TYR A 235 -12.97 0.52 -12.58
N TRP A 236 -12.32 -0.54 -13.06
CA TRP A 236 -12.91 -1.59 -13.92
C TRP A 236 -13.65 -1.05 -15.17
N GLY A 237 -13.26 0.13 -15.64
CA GLY A 237 -13.86 0.77 -16.83
C GLY A 237 -15.17 1.53 -16.56
N GLY A 238 -15.50 1.83 -15.30
CA GLY A 238 -16.63 2.68 -14.93
C GLY A 238 -16.26 3.77 -13.93
N ALA A 239 -16.96 4.90 -13.97
CA ALA A 239 -16.84 5.95 -12.97
C ALA A 239 -17.83 5.72 -11.82
N ILE A 240 -17.47 6.09 -10.58
CA ILE A 240 -18.42 5.98 -9.45
C ILE A 240 -19.57 6.99 -9.57
N TYR A 241 -19.37 8.08 -10.31
CA TYR A 241 -20.27 9.21 -10.43
C TYR A 241 -20.88 9.33 -11.84
N PRO A 242 -22.07 9.95 -11.97
CA PRO A 242 -22.78 10.01 -13.25
C PRO A 242 -22.14 11.01 -14.22
N ASN A 243 -22.31 10.74 -15.53
CA ASN A 243 -21.90 11.64 -16.62
C ASN A 243 -20.42 12.06 -16.51
N ALA A 244 -19.53 11.10 -16.24
CA ALA A 244 -18.09 11.34 -16.18
C ALA A 244 -17.53 11.73 -17.55
N HIS A 245 -17.88 10.97 -18.59
CA HIS A 245 -17.54 11.25 -19.97
C HIS A 245 -18.48 10.43 -20.90
N PRO A 246 -18.80 10.88 -22.14
CA PRO A 246 -19.59 10.08 -23.10
C PRO A 246 -19.03 8.69 -23.43
N PHE A 247 -17.76 8.45 -23.12
CA PHE A 247 -17.05 7.17 -23.32
C PHE A 247 -16.74 6.44 -22.03
N LEU A 248 -17.18 6.96 -20.88
CA LEU A 248 -16.97 6.36 -19.57
C LEU A 248 -18.31 6.28 -18.84
N PRO A 249 -18.98 5.11 -18.88
CA PRO A 249 -20.24 4.93 -18.19
C PRO A 249 -20.06 4.99 -16.67
N GLN A 250 -21.15 5.29 -15.97
CA GLN A 250 -21.17 5.08 -14.53
C GLN A 250 -21.15 3.58 -14.22
N HIS A 251 -20.38 3.18 -13.23
CA HIS A 251 -20.31 1.82 -12.74
C HIS A 251 -21.70 1.36 -12.24
N GLN A 252 -22.11 0.15 -12.62
CA GLN A 252 -23.49 -0.34 -12.44
C GLN A 252 -23.97 -0.29 -10.97
N THR A 253 -23.08 -0.52 -10.02
CA THR A 253 -23.34 -0.44 -8.57
C THR A 253 -23.92 0.91 -8.12
N PHE A 254 -23.60 2.01 -8.80
CA PHE A 254 -23.94 3.37 -8.36
C PHE A 254 -25.04 4.02 -9.20
N LEU A 255 -25.66 3.27 -10.12
CA LEU A 255 -26.77 3.81 -10.91
C LEU A 255 -27.90 4.31 -10.00
N GLY A 256 -28.41 5.51 -10.32
CA GLY A 256 -29.48 6.15 -9.57
C GLY A 256 -29.02 7.13 -8.50
N TRP A 257 -27.71 7.24 -8.22
CA TRP A 257 -27.18 8.23 -7.28
C TRP A 257 -25.75 8.66 -7.64
N ASP A 258 -25.23 9.65 -6.91
CA ASP A 258 -23.90 10.24 -7.12
C ASP A 258 -23.06 10.11 -5.84
N PRO A 259 -22.30 9.02 -5.69
CA PRO A 259 -21.45 8.78 -4.53
C PRO A 259 -20.39 9.86 -4.31
N LEU A 260 -19.84 10.46 -5.37
CA LEU A 260 -18.78 11.46 -5.23
C LEU A 260 -19.35 12.78 -4.70
N MET A 261 -20.54 13.18 -5.17
CA MET A 261 -21.23 14.34 -4.61
C MET A 261 -21.59 14.12 -3.14
N GLU A 262 -22.06 12.92 -2.79
CA GLU A 262 -22.38 12.57 -1.41
C GLU A 262 -21.14 12.56 -0.51
N LEU A 263 -20.03 11.98 -0.97
CA LEU A 263 -18.72 12.08 -0.31
C LEU A 263 -18.31 13.53 -0.04
N CYS A 264 -18.49 14.43 -1.01
CA CYS A 264 -18.16 15.84 -0.82
C CYS A 264 -19.03 16.51 0.27
N LYS A 265 -20.32 16.20 0.34
CA LYS A 265 -21.21 16.70 1.41
C LYS A 265 -20.77 16.18 2.79
N LEU A 266 -20.52 14.88 2.87
CA LEU A 266 -20.08 14.22 4.11
C LEU A 266 -18.68 14.70 4.54
N GLY A 267 -17.78 14.91 3.58
CA GLY A 267 -16.46 15.49 3.80
C GLY A 267 -16.56 16.86 4.47
N LYS A 268 -17.43 17.74 3.96
CA LYS A 268 -17.72 19.02 4.59
C LYS A 268 -18.33 18.86 5.99
N GLN A 269 -19.29 17.94 6.16
CA GLN A 269 -19.95 17.70 7.46
C GLN A 269 -18.98 17.22 8.54
N TYR A 270 -18.08 16.31 8.18
CA TYR A 270 -17.16 15.65 9.11
C TYR A 270 -15.74 16.25 9.11
N LYS A 271 -15.52 17.37 8.40
CA LYS A 271 -14.20 18.02 8.21
C LYS A 271 -13.14 17.06 7.64
N ILE A 272 -13.53 16.23 6.68
CA ILE A 272 -12.66 15.30 5.95
C ILE A 272 -12.43 15.82 4.55
N GLN A 273 -11.16 15.91 4.14
CA GLN A 273 -10.77 16.27 2.78
C GLN A 273 -11.13 15.14 1.80
N ILE A 274 -11.73 15.48 0.66
CA ILE A 274 -12.05 14.55 -0.41
C ILE A 274 -11.13 14.83 -1.60
N ILE A 275 -10.22 13.88 -1.87
CA ILE A 275 -9.22 13.99 -2.95
C ILE A 275 -9.46 12.84 -3.94
N PRO A 276 -10.27 13.02 -5.00
CA PRO A 276 -10.47 12.01 -6.03
C PRO A 276 -9.18 11.40 -6.54
N TRP A 277 -9.09 10.08 -6.39
CA TRP A 277 -8.04 9.24 -6.94
C TRP A 277 -8.52 8.69 -8.29
N VAL A 278 -7.73 8.91 -9.34
CA VAL A 278 -8.02 8.47 -10.70
C VAL A 278 -6.88 7.61 -11.23
N GLU A 279 -7.20 6.37 -11.61
CA GLU A 279 -6.30 5.51 -12.39
C GLU A 279 -6.23 6.05 -13.84
N VAL A 280 -5.11 6.69 -14.20
CA VAL A 280 -5.00 7.41 -15.47
C VAL A 280 -4.70 6.48 -16.64
N TYR A 281 -3.58 5.74 -16.63
CA TYR A 281 -3.24 4.91 -17.78
C TYR A 281 -3.60 3.45 -17.59
N PHE A 282 -3.71 2.93 -16.37
CA PHE A 282 -4.32 1.63 -16.13
C PHE A 282 -5.83 1.76 -16.24
N ILE A 283 -6.46 0.88 -17.01
CA ILE A 283 -7.89 0.95 -17.33
C ILE A 283 -8.63 -0.35 -17.05
N GLY A 284 -8.00 -1.25 -16.29
CA GLY A 284 -8.55 -2.53 -15.89
C GLY A 284 -8.05 -3.72 -16.71
N PHE A 285 -8.94 -4.69 -16.88
CA PHE A 285 -8.65 -6.03 -17.38
C PHE A 285 -9.33 -6.29 -18.73
N GLN A 286 -9.16 -7.48 -19.29
CA GLN A 286 -9.70 -7.86 -20.60
C GLN A 286 -11.19 -7.53 -20.77
N ASP A 287 -12.00 -7.70 -19.73
CA ASP A 287 -13.45 -7.49 -19.75
C ASP A 287 -13.88 -6.06 -19.33
N SER A 288 -12.93 -5.17 -19.04
CA SER A 288 -13.25 -3.78 -18.69
C SER A 288 -13.77 -3.01 -19.91
N PHE A 289 -14.80 -2.18 -19.70
CA PHE A 289 -15.51 -1.47 -20.77
C PHE A 289 -14.58 -0.66 -21.69
N LEU A 290 -13.65 0.10 -21.11
CA LEU A 290 -12.67 0.89 -21.88
C LEU A 290 -11.73 0.02 -22.74
N VAL A 291 -11.41 -1.20 -22.29
CA VAL A 291 -10.59 -2.14 -23.05
C VAL A 291 -11.36 -2.66 -24.26
N ALA A 292 -12.65 -2.95 -24.10
CA ALA A 292 -13.52 -3.43 -25.17
C ALA A 292 -13.80 -2.33 -26.21
N GLU A 293 -14.15 -1.12 -25.76
CA GLU A 293 -14.67 -0.05 -26.62
C GLU A 293 -13.59 0.88 -27.19
N LYS A 294 -12.40 0.94 -26.57
CA LYS A 294 -11.31 1.83 -26.99
C LYS A 294 -10.03 1.06 -27.31
N LYS A 295 -10.15 -0.08 -28.00
CA LYS A 295 -9.00 -0.93 -28.42
C LYS A 295 -7.90 -0.16 -29.14
N GLN A 296 -8.28 0.80 -29.99
CA GLN A 296 -7.33 1.65 -30.71
C GLN A 296 -6.48 2.51 -29.78
N TRP A 297 -6.94 2.82 -28.56
CA TRP A 297 -6.20 3.63 -27.59
C TRP A 297 -5.17 2.86 -26.77
N LEU A 298 -5.19 1.52 -26.81
CA LEU A 298 -4.35 0.68 -25.97
C LEU A 298 -2.85 0.86 -26.24
N ALA A 299 -2.08 0.91 -25.16
CA ALA A 299 -0.64 0.73 -25.21
C ALA A 299 -0.32 -0.71 -25.60
N HIS A 300 0.79 -0.90 -26.32
CA HIS A 300 1.24 -2.23 -26.74
C HIS A 300 2.67 -2.46 -26.25
N ALA A 301 2.92 -3.65 -25.74
CA ALA A 301 4.25 -4.14 -25.42
C ALA A 301 5.08 -4.33 -26.71
N ARG A 302 6.40 -4.47 -26.56
CA ARG A 302 7.35 -4.64 -27.69
C ARG A 302 7.04 -5.88 -28.53
N HIS A 303 6.62 -6.96 -27.87
CA HIS A 303 6.14 -8.19 -28.53
C HIS A 303 4.74 -8.05 -29.15
N GLY A 304 4.09 -6.88 -29.04
CA GLY A 304 2.85 -6.54 -29.72
C GLY A 304 1.56 -6.87 -28.97
N SER A 305 1.61 -7.41 -27.74
CA SER A 305 0.39 -7.61 -26.97
C SER A 305 0.02 -6.38 -26.14
N PRO A 306 -1.28 -6.04 -26.02
CA PRO A 306 -1.75 -4.97 -25.15
C PRO A 306 -1.79 -5.37 -23.67
N ALA A 307 -2.05 -6.65 -23.37
CA ALA A 307 -2.07 -7.17 -22.01
C ALA A 307 -0.65 -7.30 -21.45
N SER A 308 -0.48 -6.87 -20.20
CA SER A 308 0.78 -7.01 -19.48
C SER A 308 0.96 -8.42 -18.94
N ARG A 309 2.16 -8.96 -19.15
CA ARG A 309 2.59 -10.26 -18.59
C ARG A 309 3.30 -10.09 -17.26
N LEU A 310 3.85 -8.91 -17.01
CA LEU A 310 4.56 -8.59 -15.77
C LEU A 310 3.63 -8.02 -14.70
N GLU A 311 2.49 -7.48 -15.12
CA GLU A 311 1.35 -7.06 -14.30
C GLU A 311 0.14 -7.79 -14.89
N GLU A 312 -0.04 -9.04 -14.48
CA GLU A 312 -0.85 -10.04 -15.20
C GLU A 312 -2.26 -9.54 -15.54
N GLY A 313 -2.55 -9.52 -16.84
CA GLY A 313 -3.87 -9.19 -17.35
C GLY A 313 -4.20 -7.69 -17.33
N TYR A 314 -3.28 -6.82 -16.91
CA TYR A 314 -3.52 -5.38 -16.88
C TYR A 314 -3.47 -4.80 -18.30
N TYR A 315 -4.40 -3.89 -18.58
CA TYR A 315 -4.47 -3.13 -19.81
C TYR A 315 -4.28 -1.64 -19.54
N TYR A 316 -3.59 -0.98 -20.46
CA TYR A 316 -3.25 0.41 -20.34
C TYR A 316 -3.60 1.19 -21.59
N PHE A 317 -4.05 2.44 -21.43
CA PHE A 317 -4.07 3.40 -22.53
C PHE A 317 -2.67 3.90 -22.87
N CYS A 318 -2.49 4.30 -24.13
CA CYS A 318 -1.23 4.83 -24.65
C CYS A 318 -1.09 6.32 -24.32
N PRO A 319 -0.09 6.74 -23.52
CA PRO A 319 0.13 8.15 -23.16
C PRO A 319 0.49 9.07 -24.34
N SER A 320 0.92 8.50 -25.46
CA SER A 320 1.34 9.23 -26.67
C SER A 320 0.17 9.62 -27.57
N ARG A 321 -1.06 9.20 -27.26
CA ARG A 321 -2.25 9.50 -28.06
C ARG A 321 -2.93 10.75 -27.55
N LEU A 322 -3.16 11.71 -28.45
CA LEU A 322 -3.82 12.97 -28.10
C LEU A 322 -5.26 12.72 -27.63
N GLU A 323 -5.96 11.78 -28.25
CA GLU A 323 -7.35 11.45 -27.89
C GLU A 323 -7.45 10.88 -26.46
N VAL A 324 -6.41 10.18 -26.00
CA VAL A 324 -6.34 9.69 -24.61
C VAL A 324 -6.07 10.84 -23.64
N ARG A 325 -5.22 11.81 -24.02
CA ARG A 325 -4.96 12.99 -23.19
C ARG A 325 -6.22 13.85 -23.06
N ASP A 326 -6.88 14.12 -24.18
CA ASP A 326 -8.12 14.91 -24.22
C ASP A 326 -9.21 14.25 -23.38
N PHE A 327 -9.41 12.94 -23.53
CA PHE A 327 -10.34 12.15 -22.71
C PHE A 327 -10.13 12.36 -21.21
N TRP A 328 -8.89 12.24 -20.73
CA TRP A 328 -8.60 12.42 -19.31
C TRP A 328 -8.68 13.89 -18.87
N LEU A 329 -8.25 14.84 -19.69
CA LEU A 329 -8.37 16.27 -19.39
C LEU A 329 -9.84 16.69 -19.28
N GLU A 330 -10.72 16.17 -20.13
CA GLU A 330 -12.17 16.41 -20.05
C GLU A 330 -12.77 15.85 -18.76
N ILE A 331 -12.34 14.65 -18.33
CA ILE A 331 -12.74 14.07 -17.04
C ILE A 331 -12.25 14.93 -15.87
N TYR A 332 -10.99 15.37 -15.86
CA TYR A 332 -10.47 16.24 -14.82
C TYR A 332 -11.17 17.61 -14.81
N GLU A 333 -11.45 18.19 -15.98
CA GLU A 333 -12.20 19.44 -16.11
C GLU A 333 -13.61 19.29 -15.51
N ARG A 334 -14.29 18.18 -15.79
CA ARG A 334 -15.60 17.83 -15.21
C ARG A 334 -15.50 17.75 -13.69
N LEU A 335 -14.53 17.00 -13.15
CA LEU A 335 -14.32 16.86 -11.70
C LEU A 335 -14.17 18.24 -11.04
N LEU A 336 -13.27 19.06 -11.59
CA LEU A 336 -12.94 20.40 -11.08
C LEU A 336 -14.14 21.37 -11.11
N LYS A 337 -14.98 21.31 -12.15
CA LYS A 337 -16.15 22.21 -12.30
C LYS A 337 -17.37 21.77 -11.51
N THR A 338 -17.51 20.47 -11.23
CA THR A 338 -18.77 19.87 -10.76
C THR A 338 -18.76 19.61 -9.27
N TYR A 339 -17.63 19.13 -8.72
CA TYR A 339 -17.57 18.66 -7.35
C TYR A 339 -16.75 19.61 -6.47
N PRO A 340 -17.20 19.93 -5.25
CA PRO A 340 -16.45 20.75 -4.31
C PRO A 340 -15.38 19.91 -3.59
N ILE A 341 -14.44 19.35 -4.36
CA ILE A 341 -13.32 18.51 -3.91
C ILE A 341 -12.18 19.34 -3.31
N ASP A 342 -11.31 18.73 -2.52
CA ASP A 342 -10.20 19.40 -1.83
C ASP A 342 -8.84 19.26 -2.55
N GLY A 343 -8.76 18.34 -3.51
CA GLY A 343 -7.56 18.08 -4.31
C GLY A 343 -7.85 17.14 -5.48
N LEU A 344 -6.83 16.83 -6.26
CA LEU A 344 -6.83 15.77 -7.28
C LEU A 344 -5.62 14.88 -7.09
N GLN A 345 -5.79 13.56 -7.23
CA GLN A 345 -4.70 12.60 -7.14
C GLN A 345 -4.56 11.78 -8.43
N LEU A 346 -3.37 11.86 -9.02
CA LEU A 346 -2.99 11.09 -10.21
C LEU A 346 -2.40 9.75 -9.80
N ASP A 347 -3.00 8.64 -10.22
CA ASP A 347 -2.42 7.31 -10.08
C ASP A 347 -2.36 6.59 -11.42
N TYR A 348 -1.57 5.53 -11.47
CA TYR A 348 -1.18 4.85 -12.69
C TYR A 348 -0.74 5.85 -13.77
N ILE A 349 -0.15 6.98 -13.34
CA ILE A 349 0.45 8.00 -14.17
C ILE A 349 1.84 7.54 -14.62
N ARG A 350 1.84 6.39 -15.29
CA ARG A 350 3.01 5.59 -15.62
C ARG A 350 2.68 4.56 -16.70
N TYR A 351 3.72 3.92 -17.23
CA TYR A 351 3.56 2.73 -18.05
C TYR A 351 3.48 1.46 -17.17
N PRO A 352 3.05 0.32 -17.77
CA PRO A 352 3.27 -0.98 -17.17
C PRO A 352 4.76 -1.21 -16.91
N ARG A 353 5.06 -2.16 -16.01
CA ARG A 353 6.43 -2.64 -15.85
C ARG A 353 7.05 -2.98 -17.20
N SER A 354 8.15 -2.30 -17.52
CA SER A 354 8.74 -2.31 -18.87
C SER A 354 10.13 -2.93 -18.95
N LEU A 355 10.60 -3.61 -17.89
CA LEU A 355 11.83 -4.38 -17.88
C LEU A 355 11.57 -5.86 -17.55
N PRO A 356 12.18 -6.81 -18.30
CA PRO A 356 13.17 -6.61 -19.37
C PRO A 356 12.59 -5.96 -20.65
N ALA A 357 13.44 -5.50 -21.57
CA ALA A 357 13.07 -4.64 -22.70
C ALA A 357 12.00 -5.24 -23.64
N GLU A 358 11.92 -6.57 -23.71
CA GLU A 358 10.93 -7.34 -24.47
C GLU A 358 9.50 -7.13 -23.94
N GLU A 359 9.39 -6.85 -22.64
CA GLU A 359 8.14 -6.53 -21.94
C GLU A 359 7.86 -5.02 -21.94
N GLY A 360 8.74 -4.21 -22.55
CA GLY A 360 8.61 -2.76 -22.60
C GLY A 360 7.37 -2.29 -23.38
N TYR A 361 6.76 -1.19 -22.93
CA TYR A 361 5.56 -0.61 -23.56
C TYR A 361 5.84 0.63 -24.42
N CYS A 362 4.77 1.12 -25.08
CA CYS A 362 4.75 2.17 -26.12
C CYS A 362 5.22 1.69 -27.50
N TYR A 363 4.91 0.47 -27.92
CA TYR A 363 5.23 -0.04 -29.26
C TYR A 363 4.03 -0.06 -30.22
N CYS A 364 2.97 0.68 -29.90
CA CYS A 364 1.86 0.89 -30.84
C CYS A 364 2.32 1.76 -32.04
N ASN A 365 1.55 1.74 -33.13
CA ASN A 365 1.92 2.44 -34.36
C ASN A 365 2.13 3.95 -34.16
N VAL A 366 1.34 4.60 -33.29
CA VAL A 366 1.50 6.03 -32.97
C VAL A 366 2.85 6.31 -32.31
N CYS A 367 3.19 5.57 -31.25
CA CYS A 367 4.47 5.74 -30.57
C CYS A 367 5.66 5.53 -31.51
N ARG A 368 5.63 4.43 -32.30
CA ARG A 368 6.72 4.09 -33.22
C ARG A 368 6.91 5.16 -34.30
N LYS A 369 5.81 5.61 -34.90
CA LYS A 369 5.83 6.65 -35.93
C LYS A 369 6.38 7.96 -35.37
N ASN A 370 5.84 8.44 -34.24
CA ASN A 370 6.28 9.71 -33.64
C ASN A 370 7.76 9.68 -33.27
N PHE A 371 8.25 8.57 -32.70
CA PHE A 371 9.66 8.42 -32.37
C PHE A 371 10.54 8.37 -33.62
N GLN A 372 10.12 7.64 -34.66
CA GLN A 372 10.85 7.56 -35.92
C GLN A 372 10.91 8.92 -36.63
N GLU A 373 9.83 9.69 -36.62
CA GLU A 373 9.81 11.05 -37.17
C GLU A 373 10.74 12.01 -36.41
N ARG A 374 10.81 11.89 -35.08
CA ARG A 374 11.65 12.78 -34.24
C ARG A 374 13.12 12.39 -34.21
N PHE A 375 13.44 11.09 -34.24
CA PHE A 375 14.80 10.59 -33.96
C PHE A 375 15.38 9.68 -35.06
N GLY A 376 14.64 9.45 -36.15
CA GLY A 376 15.14 8.75 -37.34
C GLY A 376 15.27 7.23 -37.22
N SER A 377 14.75 6.61 -36.15
CA SER A 377 14.84 5.16 -35.93
C SER A 377 13.52 4.60 -35.43
N ASP A 378 13.18 3.36 -35.80
CA ASP A 378 12.03 2.66 -35.22
C ASP A 378 12.45 2.08 -33.86
N PRO A 379 11.78 2.41 -32.74
CA PRO A 379 12.21 1.93 -31.43
C PRO A 379 12.13 0.40 -31.32
N LYS A 380 11.34 -0.27 -32.16
CA LYS A 380 11.21 -1.74 -32.15
C LYS A 380 12.49 -2.43 -32.62
N THR A 381 13.29 -1.80 -33.48
CA THR A 381 14.52 -2.38 -34.04
C THR A 381 15.75 -2.14 -33.17
N LEU A 382 15.67 -1.25 -32.18
CA LEU A 382 16.80 -0.88 -31.31
C LEU A 382 17.22 -2.01 -30.38
N ASN A 383 18.51 -2.33 -30.33
CA ASN A 383 19.09 -3.21 -29.32
C ASN A 383 19.51 -2.37 -28.09
N PRO A 384 18.93 -2.57 -26.89
CA PRO A 384 19.30 -1.78 -25.70
C PRO A 384 20.80 -1.80 -25.37
N LEU A 385 21.50 -2.90 -25.68
CA LEU A 385 22.93 -3.04 -25.40
C LEU A 385 23.81 -2.43 -26.50
N GLY A 386 23.36 -2.47 -27.75
CA GLY A 386 24.11 -2.02 -28.94
C GLY A 386 23.84 -0.55 -29.31
N ASP A 387 22.58 -0.11 -29.18
CA ASP A 387 22.08 1.19 -29.61
C ASP A 387 21.80 2.11 -28.42
N LYS A 388 22.72 2.14 -27.44
CA LYS A 388 22.52 2.78 -26.12
C LYS A 388 22.00 4.22 -26.20
N GLU A 389 22.55 5.04 -27.09
CA GLU A 389 22.14 6.44 -27.22
C GLU A 389 20.69 6.57 -27.72
N GLN A 390 20.31 5.82 -28.76
CA GLN A 390 18.94 5.83 -29.28
C GLN A 390 17.97 5.18 -28.27
N TRP A 391 18.43 4.20 -27.49
CA TRP A 391 17.64 3.61 -26.42
C TRP A 391 17.36 4.62 -25.29
N LEU A 392 18.35 5.41 -24.90
CA LEU A 392 18.15 6.49 -23.90
C LEU A 392 17.14 7.53 -24.40
N LYS A 393 17.20 7.93 -25.67
CA LYS A 393 16.19 8.82 -26.29
C LYS A 393 14.80 8.17 -26.28
N TRP A 394 14.72 6.85 -26.45
CA TRP A 394 13.45 6.12 -26.38
C TRP A 394 12.87 6.12 -24.96
N ASP A 395 13.69 5.91 -23.95
CA ASP A 395 13.30 6.03 -22.54
C ASP A 395 12.86 7.45 -22.20
N GLU A 396 13.57 8.46 -22.69
CA GLU A 396 13.25 9.87 -22.52
C GLU A 396 11.92 10.24 -23.18
N TYR A 397 11.71 9.83 -24.44
CA TYR A 397 10.44 10.04 -25.14
C TYR A 397 9.25 9.48 -24.35
N ARG A 398 9.40 8.27 -23.77
CA ARG A 398 8.35 7.65 -22.95
C ARG A 398 8.07 8.44 -21.67
N ARG A 399 9.11 8.85 -20.92
CA ARG A 399 8.94 9.71 -19.74
C ARG A 399 8.28 11.04 -20.09
N GLU A 400 8.66 11.64 -21.22
CA GLU A 400 8.12 12.91 -21.69
C GLU A 400 6.61 12.83 -21.96
N GLN A 401 6.09 11.73 -22.50
CA GLN A 401 4.66 11.61 -22.77
C GLN A 401 3.79 11.64 -21.51
N ILE A 402 4.26 11.02 -20.43
CA ILE A 402 3.61 11.09 -19.11
C ILE A 402 3.75 12.51 -18.54
N THR A 403 4.95 13.06 -18.63
CA THR A 403 5.33 14.37 -18.07
C THR A 403 4.51 15.51 -18.68
N ILE A 404 4.31 15.51 -20.00
CA ILE A 404 3.44 16.48 -20.69
C ILE A 404 2.02 16.43 -20.13
N PHE A 405 1.48 15.23 -19.89
CA PHE A 405 0.13 15.10 -19.36
C PHE A 405 0.01 15.65 -17.93
N VAL A 406 1.00 15.39 -17.06
CA VAL A 406 1.04 15.97 -15.70
C VAL A 406 1.07 17.50 -15.75
N GLU A 407 1.87 18.09 -16.64
CA GLU A 407 1.90 19.54 -16.86
C GLU A 407 0.54 20.07 -17.32
N GLN A 408 -0.12 19.40 -18.27
CA GLN A 408 -1.45 19.80 -18.77
C GLN A 408 -2.52 19.74 -17.67
N VAL A 409 -2.50 18.71 -16.82
CA VAL A 409 -3.42 18.63 -15.67
C VAL A 409 -3.15 19.76 -14.68
N ARG A 410 -1.89 20.10 -14.42
CA ARG A 410 -1.53 21.26 -13.57
C ARG A 410 -2.07 22.56 -14.15
N GLN A 411 -1.88 22.79 -15.44
CA GLN A 411 -2.37 24.00 -16.12
C GLN A 411 -3.91 24.08 -16.05
N LEU A 412 -4.59 22.97 -16.29
CA LEU A 412 -6.04 22.87 -16.19
C LEU A 412 -6.54 23.15 -14.76
N GLN A 413 -5.93 22.51 -13.77
CA GLN A 413 -6.24 22.72 -12.35
C GLN A 413 -6.06 24.18 -11.94
N LYS A 414 -4.94 24.82 -12.31
CA LYS A 414 -4.69 26.23 -12.01
C LYS A 414 -5.67 27.17 -12.72
N LYS A 415 -6.14 26.81 -13.90
CA LYS A 415 -7.14 27.59 -14.64
C LYS A 415 -8.52 27.55 -13.98
N ILE A 416 -8.93 26.40 -13.45
CA ILE A 416 -10.32 26.20 -12.96
C ILE A 416 -10.41 26.41 -11.44
N ARG A 417 -9.51 25.81 -10.66
CA ARG A 417 -9.51 25.84 -9.20
C ARG A 417 -8.09 25.95 -8.64
N PRO A 418 -7.42 27.12 -8.75
CA PRO A 418 -6.01 27.27 -8.37
C PRO A 418 -5.71 27.00 -6.88
N GLU A 419 -6.72 27.00 -6.03
CA GLU A 419 -6.67 26.80 -4.58
C GLU A 419 -6.57 25.34 -4.15
N ILE A 420 -7.03 24.39 -4.97
CA ILE A 420 -6.91 22.97 -4.63
C ILE A 420 -5.51 22.43 -4.97
N LYS A 421 -5.13 21.34 -4.31
CA LYS A 421 -3.83 20.70 -4.49
C LYS A 421 -3.89 19.65 -5.60
N LEU A 422 -2.78 19.51 -6.33
CA LEU A 422 -2.55 18.38 -7.23
C LEU A 422 -1.50 17.44 -6.61
N SER A 423 -1.82 16.15 -6.56
CA SER A 423 -0.95 15.10 -6.02
C SER A 423 -0.79 13.93 -6.98
N ALA A 424 0.18 13.05 -6.71
CA ALA A 424 0.36 11.82 -7.44
C ALA A 424 0.84 10.66 -6.55
N ASP A 425 0.43 9.45 -6.91
CA ASP A 425 0.88 8.20 -6.31
C ASP A 425 2.14 7.71 -7.02
N VAL A 426 3.22 7.57 -6.25
CA VAL A 426 4.57 7.39 -6.81
C VAL A 426 5.36 6.28 -6.14
N PHE A 427 6.25 5.65 -6.92
CA PHE A 427 7.17 4.65 -6.39
C PHE A 427 8.28 5.32 -5.57
N PRO A 428 8.62 4.81 -4.38
CA PRO A 428 9.57 5.46 -3.48
C PRO A 428 11.03 5.39 -3.97
N VAL A 429 11.36 4.48 -4.89
CA VAL A 429 12.70 4.33 -5.44
C VAL A 429 12.79 5.04 -6.80
N LEU A 430 13.54 6.15 -6.84
CA LEU A 430 13.65 7.03 -8.02
C LEU A 430 14.08 6.32 -9.30
N SER A 431 15.13 5.49 -9.22
CA SER A 431 15.64 4.76 -10.39
C SER A 431 14.59 3.80 -10.94
N GLU A 432 13.96 3.00 -10.09
CA GLU A 432 12.88 2.09 -10.50
C GLU A 432 11.68 2.86 -11.08
N SER A 433 11.32 4.00 -10.48
CA SER A 433 10.26 4.87 -10.98
C SER A 433 10.54 5.34 -12.41
N LYS A 434 11.76 5.81 -12.69
CA LYS A 434 12.16 6.32 -14.02
C LYS A 434 12.39 5.22 -15.06
N GLU A 435 12.97 4.09 -14.65
CA GLU A 435 13.44 3.04 -15.56
C GLU A 435 12.38 1.95 -15.79
N HIS A 436 11.64 1.55 -14.75
CA HIS A 436 10.66 0.45 -14.87
C HIS A 436 9.26 0.96 -15.23
N LYS A 437 8.93 2.19 -14.83
CA LYS A 437 7.58 2.78 -14.93
C LYS A 437 7.51 4.05 -15.79
N PHE A 438 8.66 4.65 -16.11
CA PHE A 438 8.77 5.97 -16.78
C PHE A 438 8.00 7.09 -16.05
N GLN A 439 7.96 7.02 -14.72
CA GLN A 439 7.34 8.00 -13.85
C GLN A 439 8.45 8.92 -13.28
N ASP A 440 8.59 10.12 -13.86
CA ASP A 440 9.63 11.10 -13.48
C ASP A 440 9.09 12.13 -12.48
N TRP A 441 8.65 11.65 -11.33
CA TRP A 441 8.01 12.52 -10.34
C TRP A 441 8.98 13.54 -9.75
N GLU A 442 10.28 13.29 -9.73
CA GLU A 442 11.30 14.27 -9.30
C GLU A 442 11.26 15.52 -10.19
N LEU A 443 11.19 15.34 -11.51
CA LEU A 443 11.03 16.45 -12.43
C LEU A 443 9.74 17.22 -12.14
N TRP A 444 8.63 16.53 -11.89
CA TRP A 444 7.34 17.15 -11.65
C TRP A 444 7.32 18.00 -10.37
N LEU A 445 7.99 17.53 -9.30
CA LEU A 445 8.20 18.31 -8.07
C LEU A 445 9.06 19.55 -8.33
N ASN A 446 10.19 19.38 -9.01
CA ASN A 446 11.11 20.49 -9.31
C ASN A 446 10.50 21.56 -10.22
N LYS A 447 9.53 21.18 -11.05
CA LYS A 447 8.76 22.10 -11.89
C LYS A 447 7.56 22.74 -11.16
N GLY A 448 7.27 22.34 -9.92
CA GLY A 448 6.13 22.85 -9.14
C GLY A 448 4.77 22.40 -9.69
N TRP A 449 4.75 21.25 -10.39
CA TRP A 449 3.52 20.70 -10.96
C TRP A 449 2.69 19.89 -9.98
N LEU A 450 3.32 19.38 -8.91
CA LEU A 450 2.63 18.71 -7.81
C LEU A 450 2.83 19.49 -6.51
N ASP A 451 1.76 19.61 -5.73
CA ASP A 451 1.77 20.23 -4.41
C ASP A 451 1.96 19.17 -3.31
N GLN A 452 1.64 17.91 -3.59
CA GLN A 452 1.80 16.78 -2.67
C GLN A 452 2.24 15.52 -3.42
N VAL A 453 2.87 14.59 -2.70
CA VAL A 453 3.26 13.26 -3.23
C VAL A 453 2.92 12.18 -2.22
N TYR A 454 2.39 11.06 -2.75
CA TYR A 454 1.98 9.90 -1.97
C TYR A 454 2.90 8.74 -2.33
N PHE A 455 3.79 8.38 -1.41
CA PHE A 455 4.78 7.32 -1.62
C PHE A 455 4.21 5.95 -1.30
N MET A 456 4.20 5.03 -2.26
CA MET A 456 3.74 3.65 -2.03
C MET A 456 4.81 2.81 -1.32
N ALA A 457 5.03 3.06 -0.03
CA ALA A 457 6.02 2.37 0.80
C ALA A 457 5.44 1.06 1.40
N TYR A 458 4.91 0.19 0.54
CA TYR A 458 4.22 -1.03 0.96
C TYR A 458 5.20 -2.14 1.33
N THR A 459 5.47 -2.26 2.63
CA THR A 459 6.36 -3.29 3.16
C THR A 459 5.95 -3.70 4.57
N THR A 460 6.25 -4.94 4.95
CA THR A 460 6.16 -5.44 6.33
C THR A 460 7.49 -5.26 7.10
N ASP A 461 8.52 -4.71 6.45
CA ASP A 461 9.85 -4.49 7.02
C ASP A 461 10.06 -3.02 7.37
N ASN A 462 10.11 -2.75 8.68
CA ASN A 462 10.35 -1.43 9.23
C ASN A 462 11.72 -0.84 8.83
N ASN A 463 12.75 -1.67 8.64
CA ASN A 463 14.06 -1.21 8.17
C ASN A 463 14.01 -0.78 6.71
N MET A 464 13.24 -1.50 5.88
CA MET A 464 13.01 -1.11 4.50
C MET A 464 12.27 0.23 4.42
N LEU A 465 11.19 0.38 5.21
CA LEU A 465 10.46 1.65 5.29
C LEU A 465 11.40 2.81 5.68
N ARG A 466 12.24 2.62 6.71
CA ARG A 466 13.24 3.62 7.12
C ARG A 466 14.24 3.92 6.01
N LYS A 467 14.77 2.90 5.34
CA LYS A 467 15.75 3.06 4.25
C LYS A 467 15.16 3.81 3.07
N GLN A 468 13.96 3.44 2.63
CA GLN A 468 13.26 4.11 1.53
C GLN A 468 12.98 5.57 1.89
N GLY A 469 12.39 5.83 3.07
CA GLY A 469 12.07 7.18 3.50
C GLY A 469 13.31 8.07 3.71
N ALA A 470 14.37 7.55 4.32
CA ALA A 470 15.61 8.31 4.57
C ALA A 470 16.36 8.64 3.27
N ALA A 471 16.27 7.78 2.26
CA ALA A 471 16.81 8.06 0.94
C ALA A 471 15.97 9.11 0.19
N LEU A 472 14.66 9.08 0.37
CA LEU A 472 13.70 9.81 -0.46
C LEU A 472 13.35 11.20 0.05
N LEU A 473 12.93 11.31 1.32
CA LEU A 473 12.35 12.52 1.85
C LEU A 473 13.27 13.75 1.82
N PRO A 474 14.60 13.62 2.05
CA PRO A 474 15.51 14.76 1.95
C PRO A 474 15.64 15.35 0.53
N GLN A 475 15.22 14.62 -0.51
CA GLN A 475 15.28 15.09 -1.90
C GLN A 475 14.04 15.90 -2.30
N ILE A 476 13.03 15.95 -1.44
CA ILE A 476 11.74 16.57 -1.75
C ILE A 476 11.79 18.05 -1.37
N PRO A 477 11.37 18.97 -2.26
CA PRO A 477 11.30 20.39 -1.92
C PRO A 477 10.42 20.64 -0.69
N GLU A 478 10.87 21.49 0.24
CA GLU A 478 10.17 21.74 1.52
C GLU A 478 8.71 22.18 1.39
N HIS A 479 8.35 22.83 0.27
CA HIS A 479 6.99 23.30 0.01
C HIS A 479 6.02 22.19 -0.44
N VAL A 480 6.53 21.00 -0.76
CA VAL A 480 5.74 19.84 -1.17
C VAL A 480 5.36 19.02 0.06
N GLN A 481 4.09 18.69 0.19
CA GLN A 481 3.64 17.80 1.27
C GLN A 481 3.92 16.34 0.92
N THR A 482 4.53 15.63 1.86
CA THR A 482 4.91 14.23 1.73
C THR A 482 3.96 13.35 2.54
N ILE A 483 3.27 12.45 1.85
CA ILE A 483 2.37 11.48 2.45
C ILE A 483 2.96 10.09 2.20
N VAL A 484 3.18 9.32 3.25
CA VAL A 484 3.70 7.95 3.12
C VAL A 484 2.53 6.97 3.11
N GLY A 485 2.37 6.27 2.00
CA GLY A 485 1.44 5.16 1.83
C GLY A 485 1.93 3.90 2.52
N LEU A 486 1.15 3.39 3.47
CA LEU A 486 1.40 2.11 4.16
C LEU A 486 0.43 1.06 3.65
N GLY A 487 0.85 -0.21 3.66
CA GLY A 487 0.09 -1.34 3.11
C GLY A 487 -0.47 -2.30 4.16
N PRO A 488 -1.44 -1.89 5.00
CA PRO A 488 -2.05 -2.78 5.99
C PRO A 488 -2.66 -4.07 5.39
N TYR A 489 -3.00 -4.07 4.10
CA TYR A 489 -3.43 -5.25 3.34
C TYR A 489 -2.40 -6.38 3.33
N LEU A 490 -1.12 -6.10 3.59
CA LEU A 490 -0.05 -7.10 3.78
C LEU A 490 -0.17 -7.87 5.12
N GLY A 491 -1.34 -7.78 5.76
CA GLY A 491 -1.63 -8.36 7.05
C GLY A 491 -0.82 -7.68 8.15
N PHE A 492 -1.02 -6.39 8.37
CA PHE A 492 -0.47 -5.75 9.56
C PHE A 492 -1.21 -6.23 10.81
N ARG A 493 -0.49 -6.31 11.92
CA ARG A 493 -1.07 -6.30 13.26
C ARG A 493 -1.08 -4.86 13.79
N PRO A 494 -1.93 -4.53 14.79
CA PRO A 494 -2.00 -3.19 15.34
C PRO A 494 -0.64 -2.60 15.76
N GLU A 495 0.22 -3.40 16.39
CA GLU A 495 1.56 -2.95 16.81
C GLU A 495 2.45 -2.54 15.63
N MET A 496 2.43 -3.28 14.52
CA MET A 496 3.17 -2.95 13.30
C MET A 496 2.59 -1.72 12.61
N LEU A 497 1.26 -1.60 12.54
CA LEU A 497 0.60 -0.43 11.96
C LEU A 497 0.99 0.85 12.71
N LEU A 498 0.90 0.84 14.05
CA LEU A 498 1.27 1.99 14.86
C LEU A 498 2.77 2.29 14.78
N GLU A 499 3.60 1.26 14.74
CA GLU A 499 5.04 1.43 14.57
C GLU A 499 5.39 2.06 13.23
N GLN A 500 4.83 1.58 12.11
CA GLN A 500 5.11 2.18 10.80
C GLN A 500 4.62 3.62 10.71
N ILE A 501 3.45 3.96 11.28
CA ILE A 501 3.00 5.37 11.37
C ILE A 501 4.02 6.21 12.17
N ARG A 502 4.59 5.67 13.26
CA ARG A 502 5.65 6.37 14.01
C ARG A 502 6.93 6.52 13.17
N ILE A 503 7.27 5.53 12.35
CA ILE A 503 8.43 5.61 11.44
C ILE A 503 8.23 6.74 10.42
N THR A 504 7.07 6.85 9.79
CA THR A 504 6.80 7.95 8.82
C THR A 504 6.95 9.32 9.48
N ARG A 505 6.49 9.43 10.72
CA ARG A 505 6.60 10.63 11.56
C ARG A 505 8.02 11.00 11.94
N GLU A 506 8.88 10.01 12.23
CA GLU A 506 10.30 10.18 12.53
C GLU A 506 11.11 10.61 11.30
N LEU A 507 10.68 10.13 10.13
CA LEU A 507 11.27 10.50 8.84
C LEU A 507 10.87 11.93 8.40
N GLY A 508 9.94 12.58 9.09
CA GLY A 508 9.51 13.94 8.78
C GLY A 508 8.38 14.03 7.75
N ALA A 509 7.68 12.93 7.47
CA ALA A 509 6.52 12.97 6.58
C ALA A 509 5.41 13.89 7.14
N THR A 510 4.76 14.65 6.25
CA THR A 510 3.63 15.53 6.63
C THR A 510 2.33 14.76 6.88
N GLY A 511 2.26 13.51 6.42
CA GLY A 511 1.12 12.63 6.66
C GLY A 511 1.37 11.18 6.31
N VAL A 512 0.34 10.39 6.52
CA VAL A 512 0.28 8.96 6.21
C VAL A 512 -1.02 8.64 5.45
N CYS A 513 -0.95 7.73 4.49
CA CYS A 513 -2.11 7.20 3.80
C CYS A 513 -2.16 5.67 3.95
N LEU A 514 -3.31 5.11 4.32
CA LEU A 514 -3.47 3.66 4.47
C LEU A 514 -4.11 3.07 3.20
N PHE A 515 -3.42 2.13 2.55
CA PHE A 515 -3.95 1.39 1.40
C PHE A 515 -4.48 0.02 1.85
N SER A 516 -5.76 -0.25 1.77
CA SER A 516 -6.89 0.69 1.63
C SER A 516 -7.88 0.46 2.78
N LEU A 517 -8.87 1.34 2.91
CA LEU A 517 -9.80 1.36 4.04
C LEU A 517 -10.44 -0.02 4.32
N GLU A 518 -10.83 -0.75 3.28
CA GLU A 518 -11.47 -2.07 3.34
C GLU A 518 -10.57 -3.15 3.95
N TYR A 519 -9.25 -2.92 3.99
CA TYR A 519 -8.29 -3.80 4.61
C TYR A 519 -7.98 -3.43 6.07
N LEU A 520 -8.71 -2.51 6.71
CA LEU A 520 -8.54 -2.23 8.14
C LEU A 520 -9.48 -3.10 8.98
N SER A 521 -8.93 -3.82 9.96
CA SER A 521 -9.72 -4.60 10.91
C SER A 521 -10.35 -3.71 11.99
N PRO A 522 -11.35 -4.21 12.74
CA PRO A 522 -11.86 -3.54 13.93
C PRO A 522 -10.75 -3.16 14.92
N GLU A 523 -9.73 -4.01 15.08
CA GLU A 523 -8.58 -3.76 15.96
C GLU A 523 -7.69 -2.64 15.43
N ASP A 524 -7.49 -2.54 14.12
CA ASP A 524 -6.76 -1.40 13.53
C ASP A 524 -7.51 -0.09 13.77
N PHE A 525 -8.83 -0.07 13.52
CA PHE A 525 -9.65 1.11 13.81
C PHE A 525 -9.57 1.51 15.29
N LYS A 526 -9.61 0.54 16.20
CA LYS A 526 -9.45 0.77 17.63
C LYS A 526 -8.06 1.35 17.96
N ALA A 527 -7.01 0.76 17.42
CA ALA A 527 -5.63 1.18 17.63
C ALA A 527 -5.37 2.61 17.14
N LEU A 528 -5.85 2.94 15.93
CA LEU A 528 -5.78 4.29 15.37
C LEU A 528 -6.55 5.29 16.22
N LYS A 529 -7.82 5.00 16.54
CA LYS A 529 -8.72 5.88 17.30
C LYS A 529 -8.21 6.21 18.69
N MET A 530 -7.62 5.23 19.37
CA MET A 530 -7.09 5.42 20.73
C MET A 530 -5.66 5.97 20.73
N GLY A 531 -4.91 5.72 19.67
CA GLY A 531 -3.51 6.06 19.56
C GLY A 531 -3.23 7.17 18.55
N THR A 532 -2.58 6.81 17.45
CA THR A 532 -1.95 7.77 16.54
C THR A 532 -2.95 8.75 15.91
N PHE A 533 -4.19 8.33 15.67
CA PHE A 533 -5.26 9.15 15.08
C PHE A 533 -6.27 9.66 16.11
N ARG A 534 -5.98 9.49 17.39
CA ARG A 534 -6.83 10.02 18.46
C ARG A 534 -7.19 11.49 18.20
N LEU A 535 -8.48 11.79 18.28
CA LEU A 535 -8.95 13.17 18.19
C LEU A 535 -8.48 13.93 19.43
N ILE A 536 -7.73 15.00 19.20
CA ILE A 536 -7.31 15.92 20.24
C ILE A 536 -8.43 16.96 20.35
N PRO A 537 -9.04 17.18 21.52
CA PRO A 537 -10.01 18.26 21.68
C PRO A 537 -9.41 19.57 21.18
N GLU A 538 -10.14 20.32 20.35
CA GLU A 538 -9.72 21.68 19.98
C GLU A 538 -9.46 22.43 21.30
N GLN A 539 -8.21 22.89 21.51
CA GLN A 539 -7.94 23.75 22.66
C GLN A 539 -8.76 25.03 22.45
N PRO A 540 -9.50 25.48 23.49
CA PRO A 540 -10.43 26.59 23.38
C PRO A 540 -9.79 27.90 22.94
#